data_AF-B4M4C2-F1
#
_entry.id   AF-B4M4C2-F1
#
_cell.length_a   1.000
_cell.length_b   1.000
_cell.length_c   1.000
_cell.angle_alpha   90.00
_cell.angle_beta   90.00
_cell.angle_gamma   90.00
#
_symmetry.space_group_name_H-M   'P 1'
#
loop_
_entity.id
_entity.type
_entity.pdbx_description
1 polymer ?
#
loop_
_entity_poly.entity_id
_entity_poly.type
_entity_poly.pdbx_seq_one_letter_code
_entity_poly.pdbx_strand_id
1 'polypeptide(L)'
;MALPLSDLLLLGSGEKKLAACVLLLLLELFMEGADAASPTQADIDNHLELGKDFLARGQLSDALTHYHAAVEGDPNNYLTLFKRGTVYLALGKTRFAIQDFNRVLELKPDFTAARSQRGTVHMKSGDYDNALLDFEYVLGEEPQNALVQEHYSRLRPAKEQWQLVQHLLNNNDEQNAIGMITQLLEISPWSVAFRQARSDAYLKTNDPLSAIADLRQVNRLSQDSTEGHYNIAKLLYTIGHATNALKEIRECLKFDPEHKLCFPFYKKLRKVEKQLVTAETAREEKQAAECIIAGEAVLKHEPEETMIRYEAHKLLCSCYTTDEQYVKALSHCKQALEIMKDAQLYCDRAEALLGSEMYDDAIHDYQAALEIDENNSRAKEGIQKAKKLQKQAERRDYYKILGVKRNASKQEIVKAYRKAAQKWHPDNFKDDEKKVAEKKFIDIAAAKEVLTDPEKRRQFDNGEDPLDPESNQHGFRGADPFAHFQHGSPFQFKFHFN
;
A
#
# COMPACT_ATOMS: atom_id res chain seq x y z
N MET A 1 -68.72 12.16 29.39
CA MET A 1 -69.60 11.42 28.47
C MET A 1 -68.76 10.27 27.93
N ALA A 2 -68.87 9.07 28.51
CA ALA A 2 -68.05 7.93 28.15
C ALA A 2 -68.77 7.11 27.09
N LEU A 3 -68.20 7.01 25.89
CA LEU A 3 -68.64 6.07 24.86
C LEU A 3 -67.97 4.71 25.11
N PRO A 4 -68.68 3.58 24.98
CA PRO A 4 -68.13 2.25 25.19
C PRO A 4 -67.15 1.86 24.07
N LEU A 5 -66.04 1.21 24.44
CA LEU A 5 -64.95 0.79 23.53
C LEU A 5 -65.40 -0.17 22.41
N SER A 6 -66.62 -0.71 22.47
CA SER A 6 -67.17 -1.65 21.49
C SER A 6 -67.48 -1.01 20.14
N ASP A 7 -67.67 0.30 20.06
CA ASP A 7 -68.03 0.99 18.81
C ASP A 7 -66.82 1.35 17.93
N LEU A 8 -65.58 1.10 18.38
CA LEU A 8 -64.37 1.31 17.58
C LEU A 8 -64.01 0.12 16.64
N LEU A 9 -64.83 -0.94 16.62
CA LEU A 9 -64.51 -2.20 15.93
C LEU A 9 -65.09 -2.33 14.50
N LEU A 10 -65.46 -1.22 13.84
CA LEU A 10 -65.92 -1.20 12.44
C LEU A 10 -64.96 -0.47 11.49
N LEU A 11 -63.65 -0.55 11.73
CA LEU A 11 -62.63 0.04 10.85
C LEU A 11 -61.80 -1.05 10.14
N GLY A 12 -61.50 -0.82 8.86
CA GLY A 12 -60.71 -1.72 8.00
C GLY A 12 -59.26 -1.88 8.48
N SER A 13 -58.55 -2.90 8.02
CA SER A 13 -57.19 -3.23 8.47
C SER A 13 -56.16 -2.09 8.31
N GLY A 14 -56.38 -1.19 7.35
CA GLY A 14 -55.57 0.03 7.16
C GLY A 14 -55.86 1.13 8.18
N GLU A 15 -57.12 1.29 8.58
CA GLU A 15 -57.56 2.29 9.56
C GLU A 15 -57.16 1.91 10.99
N LYS A 16 -57.07 0.61 11.29
CA LYS A 16 -56.50 0.11 12.56
C LYS A 16 -55.01 0.44 12.71
N LYS A 17 -54.24 0.41 11.61
CA LYS A 17 -52.83 0.82 11.62
C LYS A 17 -52.69 2.32 11.81
N LEU A 18 -53.54 3.12 11.14
CA LEU A 18 -53.54 4.56 11.31
C LEU A 18 -53.94 4.96 12.74
N ALA A 19 -54.97 4.34 13.30
CA ALA A 19 -55.39 4.55 14.68
C ALA A 19 -54.30 4.12 15.68
N ALA A 20 -53.60 3.00 15.44
CA ALA A 20 -52.45 2.59 16.25
C ALA A 20 -51.27 3.56 16.15
N CYS A 21 -50.97 4.10 14.96
CA CYS A 21 -49.94 5.12 14.78
C CYS A 21 -50.32 6.45 15.45
N VAL A 22 -51.58 6.87 15.38
CA VAL A 22 -52.08 8.06 16.08
C VAL A 22 -52.05 7.84 17.59
N LEU A 23 -52.39 6.65 18.07
CA LEU A 23 -52.32 6.32 19.50
C LEU A 23 -50.86 6.27 20.00
N LEU A 24 -49.93 5.79 19.18
CA LEU A 24 -48.48 5.80 19.47
C LEU A 24 -47.91 7.22 19.46
N LEU A 25 -48.29 8.06 18.50
CA LEU A 25 -47.91 9.48 18.45
C LEU A 25 -48.51 10.26 19.62
N LEU A 26 -49.75 9.95 20.02
CA LEU A 26 -50.37 10.51 21.22
C LEU A 26 -49.68 9.99 22.49
N LEU A 27 -49.21 8.74 22.52
CA LEU A 27 -48.40 8.19 23.62
C LEU A 27 -47.01 8.84 23.69
N GLU A 28 -46.38 9.14 22.55
CA GLU A 28 -45.13 9.91 22.49
C GLU A 28 -45.34 11.35 22.98
N LEU A 29 -46.42 12.03 22.55
CA LEU A 29 -46.81 13.36 23.04
C LEU A 29 -47.18 13.37 24.54
N PHE A 30 -47.77 12.29 25.06
CA PHE A 30 -48.08 12.15 26.50
C PHE A 30 -46.83 11.76 27.32
N MET A 31 -45.86 11.04 26.73
CA MET A 31 -44.58 10.71 27.36
C MET A 31 -43.60 11.89 27.33
N GLU A 32 -43.65 12.77 26.33
CA GLU A 32 -42.97 14.07 26.33
C GLU A 32 -43.53 15.02 27.42
N GLY A 33 -44.78 14.79 27.84
CA GLY A 33 -45.42 15.51 28.95
C GLY A 33 -45.29 14.85 30.33
N ALA A 34 -44.67 13.66 30.43
CA ALA A 34 -44.46 12.96 31.68
C ALA A 34 -43.07 13.29 32.26
N ASP A 35 -42.98 14.45 32.91
CA ASP A 35 -41.90 14.88 33.83
C ASP A 35 -40.48 14.38 33.49
N ALA A 36 -39.89 14.91 32.41
CA ALA A 36 -38.49 15.32 32.54
C ALA A 36 -38.49 16.58 33.43
N ALA A 37 -38.57 16.39 34.74
CA ALA A 37 -38.37 17.49 35.68
C ALA A 37 -37.08 18.20 35.27
N SER A 38 -37.15 19.52 35.03
CA SER A 38 -35.97 20.33 34.80
C SER A 38 -34.92 19.95 35.84
N PRO A 39 -33.68 19.60 35.45
CA PRO A 39 -32.71 19.02 36.37
C PRO A 39 -32.61 19.89 37.61
N THR A 40 -32.75 19.27 38.78
CA THR A 40 -32.74 20.03 40.03
C THR A 40 -31.34 20.59 40.24
N GLN A 41 -31.21 21.63 41.07
CA GLN A 41 -29.88 22.16 41.41
C GLN A 41 -28.95 21.07 41.97
N ALA A 42 -29.50 20.12 42.74
CA ALA A 42 -28.74 18.99 43.27
C ALA A 42 -28.23 18.05 42.16
N ASP A 43 -28.99 17.86 41.09
CA ASP A 43 -28.58 17.04 39.93
C ASP A 43 -27.45 17.73 39.15
N ILE A 44 -27.56 19.04 38.96
CA ILE A 44 -26.52 19.87 38.31
C ILE A 44 -25.23 19.81 39.13
N ASP A 45 -25.32 20.00 40.46
CA ASP A 45 -24.16 19.97 41.35
C ASP A 45 -23.50 18.58 41.36
N ASN A 46 -24.28 17.51 41.34
CA ASN A 46 -23.77 16.14 41.21
C ASN A 46 -23.00 15.94 39.89
N HIS A 47 -23.55 16.42 38.77
CA HIS A 47 -22.85 16.38 37.49
C HIS A 47 -21.56 17.22 37.49
N LEU A 48 -21.54 18.36 38.19
CA LEU A 48 -20.33 19.17 38.33
C LEU A 48 -19.24 18.45 39.14
N GLU A 49 -19.60 17.75 40.23
CA GLU A 49 -18.65 16.99 41.04
C GLU A 49 -18.11 15.78 40.27
N LEU A 50 -18.98 15.02 39.60
CA LEU A 50 -18.55 13.92 38.72
C LEU A 50 -17.64 14.41 37.59
N GLY A 51 -18.01 15.51 36.92
CA GLY A 51 -17.19 16.13 35.88
C GLY A 51 -15.80 16.53 36.37
N LYS A 52 -15.69 17.05 37.60
CA LYS A 52 -14.39 17.37 38.23
C LYS A 52 -13.56 16.11 38.52
N ASP A 53 -14.18 15.09 39.10
CA ASP A 53 -13.50 13.84 39.46
C ASP A 53 -12.98 13.09 38.22
N PHE A 54 -13.80 12.98 37.18
CA PHE A 54 -13.36 12.41 35.90
C PHE A 54 -12.23 13.23 35.25
N LEU A 55 -12.32 14.57 35.30
CA LEU A 55 -11.25 15.43 34.78
C LEU A 55 -9.94 15.24 35.56
N ALA A 56 -10.00 15.12 36.88
CA ALA A 56 -8.84 14.86 37.74
C ALA A 56 -8.18 13.49 37.44
N ARG A 57 -8.98 12.51 37.00
CA ARG A 57 -8.51 11.18 36.57
C ARG A 57 -8.05 11.14 35.11
N GLY A 58 -8.13 12.25 34.38
CA GLY A 58 -7.78 12.33 32.95
C GLY A 58 -8.82 11.69 32.02
N GLN A 59 -10.01 11.33 32.52
CA GLN A 59 -11.10 10.75 31.75
C GLN A 59 -11.90 11.86 31.05
N LEU A 60 -11.30 12.47 30.02
CA LEU A 60 -11.83 13.67 29.36
C LEU A 60 -13.20 13.46 28.70
N SER A 61 -13.46 12.28 28.12
CA SER A 61 -14.74 11.97 27.47
C SER A 61 -15.89 11.87 28.49
N ASP A 62 -15.65 11.22 29.62
CA ASP A 62 -16.66 11.08 30.69
C ASP A 62 -16.91 12.42 31.37
N ALA A 63 -15.84 13.18 31.64
CA ALA A 63 -15.94 14.54 32.14
C ALA A 63 -16.77 15.43 31.21
N LEU A 64 -16.56 15.31 29.89
CA LEU A 64 -17.31 16.09 28.91
C LEU A 64 -18.81 15.81 28.98
N THR A 65 -19.22 14.54 29.10
CA THR A 65 -20.62 14.15 29.23
C THR A 65 -21.29 14.81 30.43
N HIS A 66 -20.64 14.77 31.59
CA HIS A 66 -21.17 15.38 32.80
C HIS A 66 -21.21 16.92 32.74
N TYR A 67 -20.16 17.55 32.20
CA TYR A 67 -20.21 18.99 31.97
C TYR A 67 -21.25 19.39 30.92
N HIS A 68 -21.55 18.54 29.94
CA HIS A 68 -22.64 18.79 28.99
C HIS A 68 -23.99 18.84 29.71
N ALA A 69 -24.31 17.82 30.50
CA ALA A 69 -25.55 17.77 31.30
C ALA A 69 -25.65 18.94 32.29
N ALA A 70 -24.55 19.34 32.93
CA ALA A 70 -24.52 20.49 33.82
C ALA A 70 -24.80 21.83 33.09
N VAL A 71 -24.31 22.00 31.86
CA VAL A 71 -24.63 23.19 31.03
C VAL A 71 -26.08 23.16 30.55
N GLU A 72 -26.64 22.00 30.23
CA GLU A 72 -28.06 21.89 29.87
C GLU A 72 -28.98 22.29 31.03
N GLY A 73 -28.60 21.96 32.26
CA GLY A 73 -29.34 22.34 33.46
C GLY A 73 -29.22 23.81 33.87
N ASP A 74 -28.03 24.41 33.69
CA ASP A 74 -27.83 25.85 33.89
C ASP A 74 -26.98 26.48 32.76
N PRO A 75 -27.63 26.90 31.65
CA PRO A 75 -26.94 27.42 30.47
C PRO A 75 -26.22 28.76 30.67
N ASN A 76 -26.50 29.47 31.76
CA ASN A 76 -25.93 30.80 32.02
C ASN A 76 -24.82 30.77 33.07
N ASN A 77 -24.45 29.60 33.57
CA ASN A 77 -23.31 29.46 34.47
C ASN A 77 -21.98 29.52 33.72
N TYR A 78 -21.34 30.70 33.73
CA TYR A 78 -20.07 30.92 33.05
C TYR A 78 -18.94 30.00 33.55
N LEU A 79 -18.95 29.57 34.82
CA LEU A 79 -17.90 28.66 35.34
C LEU A 79 -18.07 27.25 34.78
N THR A 80 -19.31 26.77 34.63
CA THR A 80 -19.59 25.47 34.04
C THR A 80 -19.22 25.46 32.55
N LEU A 81 -19.60 26.51 31.82
CA LEU A 81 -19.21 26.71 30.43
C LEU A 81 -17.68 26.76 30.28
N PHE A 82 -16.99 27.49 31.15
CA PHE A 82 -15.52 27.56 31.15
C PHE A 82 -14.90 26.17 31.35
N LYS A 83 -15.38 25.39 32.33
CA LYS A 83 -14.90 24.03 32.56
C LYS A 83 -15.13 23.14 31.35
N ARG A 84 -16.33 23.16 30.75
CA ARG A 84 -16.62 22.40 29.53
C ARG A 84 -15.70 22.82 28.37
N GLY A 85 -15.48 24.13 28.20
CA GLY A 85 -14.52 24.69 27.25
C GLY A 85 -13.09 24.18 27.47
N THR A 86 -12.61 24.08 28.71
CA THR A 86 -11.29 23.51 29.01
C THR A 86 -11.20 22.01 28.71
N VAL A 87 -12.28 21.26 28.90
CA VAL A 87 -12.34 19.84 28.49
C VAL A 87 -12.34 19.71 26.97
N TYR A 88 -13.08 20.57 26.25
CA TYR A 88 -13.01 20.61 24.78
C TYR A 88 -11.61 20.97 24.28
N LEU A 89 -10.93 21.93 24.90
CA LEU A 89 -9.54 22.27 24.62
C LEU A 89 -8.62 21.06 24.83
N ALA A 90 -8.73 20.36 25.96
CA ALA A 90 -7.92 19.16 26.23
C ALA A 90 -8.16 18.04 25.21
N LEU A 91 -9.38 17.93 24.68
CA LEU A 91 -9.76 16.98 23.62
C LEU A 91 -9.39 17.43 22.19
N GLY A 92 -8.84 18.64 22.01
CA GLY A 92 -8.56 19.22 20.69
C GLY A 92 -9.81 19.58 19.87
N LYS A 93 -10.95 19.73 20.54
CA LYS A 93 -12.24 20.11 19.93
C LYS A 93 -12.35 21.64 19.79
N THR A 94 -11.49 22.20 18.94
CA THR A 94 -11.26 23.65 18.73
C THR A 94 -12.55 24.48 18.63
N ARG A 95 -13.47 24.12 17.73
CA ARG A 95 -14.70 24.89 17.49
C ARG A 95 -15.58 24.99 18.74
N PHE A 96 -15.79 23.87 19.43
CA PHE A 96 -16.63 23.80 20.63
C PHE A 96 -15.98 24.55 21.80
N ALA A 97 -14.66 24.46 21.96
CA ALA A 97 -13.92 25.22 22.95
C ALA A 97 -14.06 26.74 22.74
N ILE A 98 -13.88 27.22 21.49
CA ILE A 98 -14.06 28.64 21.15
C ILE A 98 -15.48 29.10 21.45
N GLN A 99 -16.49 28.31 21.10
CA GLN A 99 -17.89 28.65 21.35
C GLN A 99 -18.17 28.82 22.86
N ASP A 100 -17.70 27.89 23.69
CA ASP A 100 -17.87 27.97 25.14
C ASP A 100 -17.11 29.16 25.72
N PHE A 101 -15.86 29.41 25.30
CA PHE A 101 -15.10 30.56 25.78
C PHE A 101 -15.68 31.90 25.33
N ASN A 102 -16.21 32.00 24.11
CA ASN A 102 -16.95 33.18 23.65
C ASN A 102 -18.15 33.44 24.56
N ARG A 103 -18.94 32.40 24.86
CA ARG A 103 -20.11 32.54 25.73
C ARG A 103 -19.72 32.95 27.15
N VAL A 104 -18.61 32.44 27.67
CA VAL A 104 -18.06 32.87 28.97
C VAL A 104 -17.71 34.35 28.95
N LEU A 105 -17.07 34.85 27.90
CA LEU A 105 -16.67 36.25 27.78
C LEU A 105 -17.85 37.19 27.49
N GLU A 106 -18.95 36.69 26.91
CA GLU A 106 -20.22 37.43 26.82
C GLU A 106 -20.87 37.62 28.20
N LEU A 107 -20.87 36.57 29.03
CA LEU A 107 -21.45 36.59 30.38
C LEU A 107 -20.56 37.33 31.38
N LYS A 108 -19.23 37.19 31.24
CA LYS A 108 -18.24 37.76 32.14
C LYS A 108 -17.00 38.26 31.35
N PRO A 109 -17.04 39.52 30.85
CA PRO A 109 -16.00 40.06 29.98
C PRO A 109 -14.61 40.26 30.61
N ASP A 110 -14.56 40.41 31.94
CA ASP A 110 -13.36 40.59 32.76
C ASP A 110 -12.66 39.28 33.12
N PHE A 111 -13.20 38.13 32.69
CA PHE A 111 -12.62 36.83 33.01
C PHE A 111 -11.40 36.49 32.13
N THR A 112 -10.25 37.03 32.50
CA THR A 112 -8.95 36.88 31.82
C THR A 112 -8.56 35.43 31.57
N ALA A 113 -8.89 34.52 32.50
CA ALA A 113 -8.64 33.08 32.34
C ALA A 113 -9.32 32.48 31.09
N ALA A 114 -10.57 32.84 30.79
CA ALA A 114 -11.24 32.37 29.57
C ALA A 114 -10.61 32.95 28.31
N ARG A 115 -10.19 34.23 28.34
CA ARG A 115 -9.51 34.87 27.21
C ARG A 115 -8.14 34.24 26.95
N SER A 116 -7.37 33.94 28.00
CA SER A 116 -6.09 33.21 27.90
C SER A 116 -6.27 31.82 27.30
N GLN A 117 -7.30 31.07 27.73
CA GLN A 117 -7.59 29.75 27.17
C GLN A 117 -8.07 29.82 25.72
N ARG A 118 -8.90 30.81 25.36
CA ARG A 118 -9.32 31.04 23.97
C ARG A 118 -8.16 31.39 23.06
N GLY A 119 -7.26 32.28 23.51
CA GLY A 119 -6.00 32.58 22.80
C GLY A 119 -5.13 31.34 22.61
N THR A 120 -5.10 30.43 23.59
CA THR A 120 -4.40 29.15 23.48
C THR A 120 -5.05 28.23 22.44
N VAL A 121 -6.38 28.19 22.36
CA VAL A 121 -7.09 27.45 21.31
C VAL A 121 -6.74 28.02 19.93
N HIS A 122 -6.81 29.35 19.76
CA HIS A 122 -6.45 30.03 18.51
C HIS A 122 -4.99 29.78 18.10
N MET A 123 -4.05 29.83 19.05
CA MET A 123 -2.64 29.49 18.80
C MET A 123 -2.51 28.06 18.29
N LYS A 124 -3.15 27.09 18.96
CA LYS A 124 -3.05 25.67 18.60
C LYS A 124 -3.74 25.36 17.27
N SER A 125 -4.76 26.10 16.88
CA SER A 125 -5.41 25.99 15.56
C SER A 125 -4.72 26.77 14.44
N GLY A 126 -3.68 27.54 14.75
CA GLY A 126 -2.95 28.36 13.77
C GLY A 126 -3.61 29.69 13.43
N ASP A 127 -4.67 30.08 14.16
CA ASP A 127 -5.33 31.38 14.05
C ASP A 127 -4.56 32.42 14.87
N TYR A 128 -3.39 32.78 14.37
CA TYR A 128 -2.44 33.62 15.10
C TYR A 128 -2.94 35.05 15.33
N ASP A 129 -3.80 35.57 14.47
CA ASP A 129 -4.34 36.92 14.61
C ASP A 129 -5.26 37.05 15.84
N ASN A 130 -6.21 36.14 15.98
CA ASN A 130 -7.08 36.12 17.16
C ASN A 130 -6.31 35.74 18.44
N ALA A 131 -5.33 34.84 18.33
CA ALA A 131 -4.47 34.49 19.47
C ALA A 131 -3.67 35.69 19.99
N LEU A 132 -3.09 36.50 19.08
CA LEU A 132 -2.36 37.72 19.44
C LEU A 132 -3.28 38.71 20.17
N LEU A 133 -4.48 38.97 19.64
CA LEU A 133 -5.45 39.88 20.25
C LEU A 133 -5.85 39.44 21.67
N ASP A 134 -6.14 38.16 21.86
CA ASP A 134 -6.52 37.62 23.17
C ASP A 134 -5.38 37.71 24.18
N PHE A 135 -4.15 37.37 23.77
CA PHE A 135 -2.99 37.44 24.64
C PHE A 135 -2.53 38.87 24.93
N GLU A 136 -2.64 39.81 23.99
CA GLU A 136 -2.35 41.23 24.22
C GLU A 136 -3.25 41.82 25.30
N TYR A 137 -4.56 41.51 25.24
CA TYR A 137 -5.48 41.92 26.28
C TYR A 137 -5.06 41.34 27.65
N VAL A 138 -4.78 40.04 27.71
CA VAL A 138 -4.41 39.38 28.98
C VAL A 138 -3.12 39.97 29.55
N LEU A 139 -2.11 40.26 28.72
CA LEU A 139 -0.87 40.89 29.17
C LEU A 139 -1.05 42.37 29.58
N GLY A 140 -2.08 43.03 29.07
CA GLY A 140 -2.48 44.37 29.53
C GLY A 140 -3.01 44.36 30.96
N GLU A 141 -3.83 43.37 31.31
CA GLU A 141 -4.41 43.21 32.66
C GLU A 141 -3.47 42.48 33.64
N GLU A 142 -2.73 41.48 33.15
CA GLU A 142 -1.84 40.61 33.92
C GLU A 142 -0.42 40.58 33.29
N PRO A 143 0.39 41.66 33.44
CA PRO A 143 1.70 41.74 32.77
C PRO A 143 2.71 40.68 33.20
N GLN A 144 2.50 40.04 34.35
CA GLN A 144 3.40 39.01 34.91
C GLN A 144 2.94 37.57 34.58
N ASN A 145 1.94 37.40 33.71
CA ASN A 145 1.48 36.08 33.30
C ASN A 145 2.51 35.40 32.38
N ALA A 146 3.45 34.67 32.98
CA ALA A 146 4.59 34.06 32.29
C ALA A 146 4.18 33.08 31.18
N LEU A 147 3.09 32.31 31.37
CA LEU A 147 2.59 31.37 30.38
C LEU A 147 2.10 32.10 29.11
N VAL A 148 1.31 33.17 29.30
CA VAL A 148 0.82 33.97 28.18
C VAL A 148 1.97 34.71 27.50
N GLN A 149 2.94 35.22 28.26
CA GLN A 149 4.12 35.87 27.69
C GLN A 149 4.93 34.91 26.81
N GLU A 150 5.13 33.66 27.27
CA GLU A 150 5.78 32.62 26.48
C GLU A 150 5.02 32.35 25.18
N HIS A 151 3.71 32.09 25.26
CA HIS A 151 2.87 31.82 24.08
C HIS A 151 2.87 33.00 23.11
N TYR A 152 2.67 34.22 23.61
CA TYR A 152 2.68 35.45 22.81
C TYR A 152 3.99 35.65 22.05
N SER A 153 5.14 35.41 22.70
CA SER A 153 6.46 35.57 22.07
C SER A 153 6.69 34.65 20.86
N ARG A 154 6.00 33.50 20.81
CA ARG A 154 6.11 32.51 19.73
C ARG A 154 5.22 32.82 18.52
N LEU A 155 4.18 33.64 18.70
CA LEU A 155 3.15 33.85 17.67
C LEU A 155 3.63 34.66 16.47
N ARG A 156 4.34 35.79 16.67
CA ARG A 156 4.82 36.62 15.55
C ARG A 156 5.81 35.87 14.65
N PRO A 157 6.86 35.21 15.20
CA PRO A 157 7.75 34.39 14.38
C PRO A 157 7.02 33.28 13.63
N ALA A 158 6.07 32.59 14.27
CA ALA A 158 5.29 31.54 13.63
C ALA A 158 4.42 32.08 12.48
N LYS A 159 3.82 33.26 12.65
CA LYS A 159 3.05 33.94 11.60
C LYS A 159 3.91 34.31 10.39
N GLU A 160 5.08 34.90 10.63
CA GLU A 160 6.06 35.23 9.57
C GLU A 160 6.57 33.97 8.86
N GLN A 161 6.84 32.91 9.63
CA GLN A 161 7.24 31.61 9.09
C GLN A 161 6.15 31.02 8.19
N TRP A 162 4.87 31.13 8.56
CA TRP A 162 3.76 30.69 7.71
C TRP A 162 3.66 31.50 6.41
N GLN A 163 3.90 32.82 6.45
CA GLN A 163 3.95 33.64 5.24
C GLN A 163 5.08 33.20 4.30
N LEU A 164 6.26 32.92 4.85
CA LEU A 164 7.39 32.39 4.08
C LEU A 164 7.07 31.02 3.47
N VAL A 165 6.40 30.13 4.20
CA VAL A 165 5.90 28.84 3.67
C VAL A 165 5.01 29.07 2.45
N GLN A 166 4.07 30.02 2.50
CA GLN A 166 3.21 30.34 1.35
C GLN A 166 4.03 30.79 0.13
N HIS A 167 5.08 31.60 0.34
CA HIS A 167 6.00 31.97 -0.74
C HIS A 167 6.75 30.77 -1.32
N LEU A 168 7.23 29.84 -0.49
CA LEU A 168 7.90 28.62 -0.93
C LEU A 168 6.96 27.73 -1.76
N LEU A 169 5.73 27.52 -1.28
CA LEU A 169 4.73 26.71 -1.99
C LEU A 169 4.36 27.32 -3.34
N ASN A 170 4.28 28.65 -3.43
CA ASN A 170 4.05 29.36 -4.71
C ASN A 170 5.22 29.21 -5.69
N ASN A 171 6.44 29.04 -5.19
CA ASN A 171 7.63 28.83 -5.99
C ASN A 171 7.93 27.34 -6.28
N ASN A 172 7.03 26.43 -5.88
CA ASN A 172 7.21 24.97 -5.95
C ASN A 172 8.50 24.49 -5.24
N ASP A 173 8.77 25.03 -4.05
CA ASP A 173 9.79 24.52 -3.13
C ASP A 173 9.13 23.72 -2.00
N GLU A 174 8.58 22.56 -2.36
CA GLU A 174 7.82 21.73 -1.43
C GLU A 174 8.68 21.13 -0.32
N GLN A 175 9.94 20.77 -0.61
CA GLN A 175 10.82 20.13 0.36
C GLN A 175 11.13 21.04 1.55
N ASN A 176 11.48 22.31 1.30
CA ASN A 176 11.71 23.27 2.37
C ASN A 176 10.40 23.64 3.09
N ALA A 177 9.30 23.77 2.34
CA ALA A 177 7.99 24.03 2.91
C ALA A 177 7.56 22.92 3.90
N ILE A 178 7.74 21.64 3.56
CA ILE A 178 7.41 20.50 4.44
C ILE A 178 8.15 20.60 5.78
N GLY A 179 9.45 20.91 5.74
CA GLY A 179 10.27 21.06 6.95
C GLY A 179 9.76 22.21 7.84
N MET A 180 9.48 23.36 7.25
CA MET A 180 8.96 24.52 7.98
C MET A 180 7.55 24.30 8.54
N ILE A 181 6.66 23.66 7.77
CA ILE A 181 5.31 23.35 8.26
C ILE A 181 5.38 22.35 9.42
N THR A 182 6.32 21.41 9.38
CA THR A 182 6.51 20.45 10.48
C THR A 182 6.85 21.17 11.79
N GLN A 183 7.72 22.18 11.75
CA GLN A 183 8.01 23.02 12.93
C GLN A 183 6.78 23.83 13.38
N LEU A 184 6.03 24.41 12.44
CA LEU A 184 4.79 25.14 12.77
C LEU A 184 3.75 24.25 13.47
N LEU A 185 3.68 22.98 13.12
CA LEU A 185 2.76 22.01 13.74
C LEU A 185 3.15 21.65 15.18
N GLU A 186 4.38 21.93 15.63
CA GLU A 186 4.74 21.82 17.05
C GLU A 186 4.08 22.92 17.90
N ILE A 187 3.87 24.09 17.30
CA ILE A 187 3.17 25.23 17.92
C ILE A 187 1.65 25.06 17.75
N SER A 188 1.24 24.69 16.55
CA SER A 188 -0.16 24.66 16.11
C SER A 188 -0.60 23.29 15.61
N PRO A 189 -0.66 22.28 16.50
CA PRO A 189 -0.95 20.90 16.12
C PRO A 189 -2.36 20.69 15.56
N TRP A 190 -3.29 21.62 15.78
CA TRP A 190 -4.69 21.56 15.32
C TRP A 190 -4.94 22.44 14.10
N SER A 191 -3.89 22.96 13.46
CA SER A 191 -4.04 23.74 12.24
C SER A 191 -4.39 22.85 11.05
N VAL A 192 -5.64 22.93 10.61
CA VAL A 192 -6.13 22.27 9.40
C VAL A 192 -5.39 22.81 8.18
N ALA A 193 -5.21 24.13 8.09
CA ALA A 193 -4.52 24.77 6.96
C ALA A 193 -3.07 24.28 6.80
N PHE A 194 -2.33 24.12 7.91
CA PHE A 194 -0.95 23.64 7.85
C PHE A 194 -0.88 22.20 7.40
N ARG A 195 -1.75 21.33 7.93
CA ARG A 195 -1.80 19.91 7.54
C ARG A 195 -2.23 19.73 6.09
N GLN A 196 -3.20 20.50 5.62
CA GLN A 196 -3.59 20.50 4.20
C GLN A 196 -2.43 20.91 3.31
N ALA A 197 -1.79 22.06 3.59
CA ALA A 197 -0.65 22.53 2.80
C ALA A 197 0.52 21.53 2.79
N ARG A 198 0.80 20.88 3.92
CA ARG A 198 1.85 19.86 3.99
C ARG A 198 1.46 18.59 3.24
N SER A 199 0.19 18.18 3.31
CA SER A 199 -0.34 17.07 2.53
C SER A 199 -0.21 17.33 1.03
N ASP A 200 -0.58 18.51 0.56
CA ASP A 200 -0.45 18.92 -0.84
C ASP A 200 1.02 18.92 -1.29
N ALA A 201 1.92 19.42 -0.43
CA ALA A 201 3.35 19.37 -0.68
C ALA A 201 3.88 17.93 -0.78
N TYR A 202 3.44 17.02 0.11
CA TYR A 202 3.79 15.60 0.04
C TYR A 202 3.32 14.94 -1.25
N LEU A 203 2.11 15.26 -1.73
CA LEU A 203 1.61 14.75 -3.01
C LEU A 203 2.48 15.19 -4.19
N LYS A 204 2.92 16.45 -4.19
CA LYS A 204 3.84 16.97 -5.21
C LYS A 204 5.24 16.36 -5.15
N THR A 205 5.71 15.95 -3.97
CA THR A 205 6.99 15.22 -3.82
C THR A 205 6.85 13.71 -4.01
N ASN A 206 5.70 13.22 -4.48
CA ASN A 206 5.40 11.80 -4.67
C ASN A 206 5.50 10.96 -3.37
N ASP A 207 5.08 11.54 -2.23
CA ASP A 207 4.92 10.85 -0.95
C ASP A 207 3.43 10.81 -0.52
N PRO A 208 2.60 10.00 -1.20
CA PRO A 208 1.17 9.95 -0.94
C PRO A 208 0.81 9.39 0.44
N LEU A 209 1.69 8.58 1.06
CA LEU A 209 1.40 7.99 2.38
C LEU A 209 1.48 9.04 3.50
N SER A 210 2.49 9.92 3.46
CA SER A 210 2.57 11.06 4.37
C SER A 210 1.42 12.04 4.16
N ALA A 211 1.02 12.27 2.89
CA ALA A 211 -0.15 13.08 2.57
C ALA A 211 -1.44 12.52 3.19
N ILE A 212 -1.69 11.21 3.07
CA ILE A 212 -2.84 10.52 3.70
C ILE A 212 -2.83 10.68 5.22
N ALA A 213 -1.65 10.60 5.86
CA ALA A 213 -1.54 10.74 7.30
C ALA A 213 -2.03 12.13 7.77
N ASP A 214 -1.66 13.19 7.07
CA ASP A 214 -2.15 14.54 7.36
C ASP A 214 -3.64 14.71 7.07
N LEU A 215 -4.15 14.19 5.94
CA LEU A 215 -5.58 14.25 5.61
C LEU A 215 -6.45 13.54 6.66
N ARG A 216 -5.98 12.44 7.24
CA ARG A 216 -6.70 11.78 8.35
C ARG A 216 -6.80 12.68 9.57
N GLN A 217 -5.77 13.47 9.88
CA GLN A 217 -5.84 14.44 10.97
C GLN A 217 -6.76 15.60 10.61
N VAL A 218 -6.75 16.07 9.36
CA VAL A 218 -7.69 17.08 8.86
C VAL A 218 -9.14 16.62 9.04
N ASN A 219 -9.45 15.37 8.68
CA ASN A 219 -10.79 14.80 8.86
C ASN A 219 -11.21 14.72 10.34
N ARG A 220 -10.28 14.41 11.26
CA ARG A 220 -10.56 14.39 12.71
C ARG A 220 -10.85 15.78 13.28
N LEU A 221 -10.20 16.80 12.72
CA LEU A 221 -10.37 18.20 13.14
C LEU A 221 -11.60 18.86 12.51
N SER A 222 -12.08 18.33 11.38
CA SER A 222 -13.26 18.81 10.64
C SER A 222 -14.54 18.11 11.12
N GLN A 223 -15.68 18.82 11.12
CA GLN A 223 -16.96 18.24 11.56
C GLN A 223 -17.67 17.43 10.47
N ASP A 224 -17.38 17.71 9.21
CA ASP A 224 -17.97 17.04 8.06
C ASP A 224 -16.84 16.46 7.20
N SER A 225 -16.58 15.16 7.37
CA SER A 225 -15.44 14.48 6.75
C SER A 225 -15.83 13.64 5.54
N THR A 226 -17.07 13.76 5.03
CA THR A 226 -17.57 12.98 3.88
C THR A 226 -16.64 13.11 2.67
N GLU A 227 -16.36 14.35 2.24
CA GLU A 227 -15.44 14.62 1.13
C GLU A 227 -14.00 14.22 1.48
N GLY A 228 -13.58 14.42 2.72
CA GLY A 228 -12.26 14.01 3.20
C GLY A 228 -12.02 12.50 3.11
N HIS A 229 -12.99 11.68 3.52
CA HIS A 229 -12.92 10.22 3.41
C HIS A 229 -12.93 9.78 1.95
N TYR A 230 -13.70 10.44 1.10
CA TYR A 230 -13.67 10.19 -0.35
C TYR A 230 -12.29 10.44 -0.94
N ASN A 231 -11.69 11.60 -0.64
CA ASN A 231 -10.38 12.00 -1.17
C ASN A 231 -9.26 11.04 -0.71
N ILE A 232 -9.26 10.64 0.56
CA ILE A 232 -8.32 9.64 1.08
C ILE A 232 -8.54 8.28 0.42
N ALA A 233 -9.79 7.84 0.28
CA ALA A 233 -10.11 6.57 -0.38
C ALA A 233 -9.62 6.55 -1.83
N LYS A 234 -9.83 7.65 -2.56
CA LYS A 234 -9.35 7.81 -3.94
C LYS A 234 -7.83 7.75 -3.99
N LEU A 235 -7.14 8.49 -3.14
CA LEU A 235 -5.68 8.51 -3.09
C LEU A 235 -5.11 7.11 -2.80
N LEU A 236 -5.63 6.42 -1.76
CA LEU A 236 -5.27 5.04 -1.45
C LEU A 236 -5.48 4.09 -2.63
N TYR A 237 -6.54 4.30 -3.41
CA TYR A 237 -6.81 3.49 -4.57
C TYR A 237 -5.81 3.73 -5.70
N THR A 238 -5.47 4.99 -5.98
CA THR A 238 -4.48 5.36 -7.01
C THR A 238 -3.08 4.82 -6.71
N ILE A 239 -2.76 4.58 -5.43
CA ILE A 239 -1.48 3.99 -5.01
C ILE A 239 -1.55 2.46 -4.84
N GLY A 240 -2.63 1.81 -5.29
CA GLY A 240 -2.77 0.34 -5.29
C GLY A 240 -3.36 -0.25 -4.00
N HIS A 241 -3.59 0.54 -2.96
CA HIS A 241 -4.07 0.07 -1.66
C HIS A 241 -5.60 -0.07 -1.60
N ALA A 242 -6.17 -0.94 -2.45
CA ALA A 242 -7.61 -1.15 -2.60
C ALA A 242 -8.34 -1.49 -1.28
N THR A 243 -7.77 -2.36 -0.45
CA THR A 243 -8.35 -2.78 0.83
C THR A 243 -8.49 -1.62 1.82
N ASN A 244 -7.48 -0.73 1.88
CA ASN A 244 -7.53 0.44 2.73
C ASN A 244 -8.48 1.51 2.16
N ALA A 245 -8.48 1.69 0.84
CA ALA A 245 -9.45 2.55 0.17
C ALA A 245 -10.90 2.11 0.47
N LEU A 246 -11.15 0.80 0.51
CA LEU A 246 -12.49 0.26 0.79
C LEU A 246 -12.94 0.53 2.23
N LYS A 247 -12.00 0.59 3.19
CA LYS A 247 -12.31 0.99 4.56
C LYS A 247 -12.71 2.46 4.63
N GLU A 248 -11.93 3.34 4.01
CA GLU A 248 -12.18 4.79 4.03
C GLU A 248 -13.48 5.15 3.29
N ILE A 249 -13.78 4.51 2.16
CA ILE A 249 -15.03 4.81 1.43
C ILE A 249 -16.28 4.36 2.21
N ARG A 250 -16.16 3.32 3.05
CA ARG A 250 -17.24 2.92 3.95
C ARG A 250 -17.48 3.96 5.03
N GLU A 251 -16.42 4.59 5.56
CA GLU A 251 -16.58 5.72 6.48
C GLU A 251 -17.30 6.89 5.79
N CYS A 252 -16.97 7.22 4.53
CA CYS A 252 -17.74 8.23 3.77
C CYS A 252 -19.24 7.91 3.75
N LEU A 253 -19.61 6.66 3.43
CA LEU A 253 -21.01 6.23 3.34
C LEU A 253 -21.72 6.11 4.69
N LYS A 254 -21.00 6.12 5.83
CA LYS A 254 -21.63 6.21 7.15
C LYS A 254 -22.20 7.61 7.41
N PHE A 255 -21.54 8.65 6.88
CA PHE A 255 -22.01 10.03 6.99
C PHE A 255 -23.13 10.32 6.00
N ASP A 256 -22.95 9.92 4.74
CA ASP A 256 -23.95 10.07 3.68
C ASP A 256 -24.07 8.80 2.83
N PRO A 257 -25.07 7.95 3.10
CA PRO A 257 -25.30 6.69 2.38
C PRO A 257 -25.57 6.87 0.88
N GLU A 258 -26.07 8.03 0.45
CA GLU A 258 -26.44 8.32 -0.94
C GLU A 258 -25.49 9.32 -1.62
N HIS A 259 -24.30 9.54 -1.02
CA HIS A 259 -23.32 10.49 -1.54
C HIS A 259 -22.96 10.18 -2.99
N LYS A 260 -23.15 11.19 -3.86
CA LYS A 260 -23.06 11.08 -5.32
C LYS A 260 -21.73 10.54 -5.83
N LEU A 261 -20.64 10.80 -5.10
CA LEU A 261 -19.30 10.33 -5.46
C LEU A 261 -18.91 9.05 -4.73
N CYS A 262 -19.30 8.89 -3.46
CA CYS A 262 -18.83 7.76 -2.66
C CYS A 262 -19.52 6.46 -3.04
N PHE A 263 -20.83 6.50 -3.33
CA PHE A 263 -21.58 5.28 -3.61
C PHE A 263 -21.19 4.62 -4.95
N PRO A 264 -21.03 5.35 -6.07
CA PRO A 264 -20.50 4.77 -7.30
C PRO A 264 -19.08 4.22 -7.14
N PHE A 265 -18.22 4.97 -6.44
CA PHE A 265 -16.83 4.55 -6.21
C PHE A 265 -16.76 3.29 -5.36
N TYR A 266 -17.53 3.21 -4.26
CA TYR A 266 -17.66 2.02 -3.43
C TYR A 266 -18.09 0.78 -4.23
N LYS A 267 -19.06 0.92 -5.16
CA LYS A 267 -19.53 -0.20 -5.99
C LYS A 267 -18.42 -0.77 -6.87
N LYS A 268 -17.60 0.08 -7.49
CA LYS A 268 -16.43 -0.34 -8.30
C LYS A 268 -15.39 -0.97 -7.39
N LEU A 269 -14.98 -0.24 -6.35
CA LEU A 269 -13.92 -0.62 -5.43
C LEU A 269 -14.20 -1.95 -4.72
N ARG A 270 -15.43 -2.18 -4.23
CA ARG A 270 -15.81 -3.45 -3.60
C ARG A 270 -15.66 -4.65 -4.53
N LYS A 271 -15.95 -4.49 -5.83
CA LYS A 271 -15.79 -5.58 -6.80
C LYS A 271 -14.32 -5.87 -7.04
N VAL A 272 -13.53 -4.83 -7.26
CA VAL A 272 -12.09 -4.92 -7.50
C VAL A 272 -11.36 -5.51 -6.30
N GLU A 273 -11.57 -4.96 -5.11
CA GLU A 273 -10.94 -5.40 -3.86
C GLU A 273 -11.30 -6.86 -3.55
N LYS A 274 -12.56 -7.27 -3.73
CA LYS A 274 -12.94 -8.67 -3.56
C LYS A 274 -12.12 -9.60 -4.45
N GLN A 275 -11.95 -9.25 -5.73
CA GLN A 275 -11.19 -10.09 -6.67
C GLN A 275 -9.69 -10.08 -6.37
N LEU A 276 -9.12 -8.94 -5.95
CA LEU A 276 -7.72 -8.86 -5.50
C LEU A 276 -7.48 -9.78 -4.31
N VAL A 277 -8.30 -9.69 -3.26
CA VAL A 277 -8.18 -10.55 -2.08
C VAL A 277 -8.35 -12.02 -2.44
N THR A 278 -9.34 -12.37 -3.28
CA THR A 278 -9.51 -13.75 -3.75
C THR A 278 -8.30 -14.26 -4.52
N ALA A 279 -7.69 -13.44 -5.38
CA ALA A 279 -6.50 -13.82 -6.13
C ALA A 279 -5.29 -14.01 -5.21
N GLU A 280 -5.09 -13.12 -4.24
CA GLU A 280 -4.03 -13.23 -3.22
C GLU A 280 -4.16 -14.51 -2.39
N THR A 281 -5.36 -14.79 -1.86
CA THR A 281 -5.62 -16.00 -1.07
C THR A 281 -5.43 -17.27 -1.91
N ALA A 282 -5.94 -17.28 -3.14
CA ALA A 282 -5.79 -18.43 -4.03
C ALA A 282 -4.32 -18.68 -4.40
N ARG A 283 -3.51 -17.62 -4.56
CA ARG A 283 -2.06 -17.74 -4.77
C ARG A 283 -1.37 -18.38 -3.57
N GLU A 284 -1.70 -17.94 -2.36
CA GLU A 284 -1.14 -18.48 -1.11
C GLU A 284 -1.53 -19.96 -0.91
N GLU A 285 -2.77 -20.32 -1.25
CA GLU A 285 -3.29 -21.69 -1.21
C GLU A 285 -2.86 -22.55 -2.42
N LYS A 286 -2.06 -21.99 -3.34
CA LYS A 286 -1.59 -22.64 -4.58
C LYS A 286 -2.71 -23.12 -5.51
N GLN A 287 -3.86 -22.46 -5.47
CA GLN A 287 -5.00 -22.69 -6.35
C GLN A 287 -4.87 -21.80 -7.60
N ALA A 288 -4.03 -22.23 -8.54
CA ALA A 288 -3.65 -21.40 -9.69
C ALA A 288 -4.86 -20.98 -10.57
N ALA A 289 -5.79 -21.90 -10.84
CA ALA A 289 -6.97 -21.62 -11.66
C ALA A 289 -7.87 -20.52 -11.06
N GLU A 290 -8.13 -20.57 -9.75
CA GLU A 290 -8.94 -19.55 -9.07
C GLU A 290 -8.22 -18.20 -9.03
N CYS A 291 -6.91 -18.21 -8.76
CA CYS A 291 -6.11 -16.99 -8.80
C CYS A 291 -6.16 -16.30 -10.18
N ILE A 292 -6.03 -17.08 -11.27
CA ILE A 292 -6.08 -16.55 -12.63
C ILE A 292 -7.44 -15.91 -12.92
N ILE A 293 -8.54 -16.61 -12.62
CA ILE A 293 -9.90 -16.11 -12.85
C ILE A 293 -10.12 -14.80 -12.09
N ALA A 294 -9.71 -14.75 -10.82
CA ALA A 294 -9.87 -13.57 -9.99
C ALA A 294 -8.98 -12.40 -10.47
N GLY A 295 -7.72 -12.65 -10.80
CA GLY A 295 -6.80 -11.63 -11.32
C GLY A 295 -7.26 -11.02 -12.66
N GLU A 296 -7.78 -11.82 -13.58
CA GLU A 296 -8.35 -11.32 -14.84
C GLU A 296 -9.62 -10.49 -14.61
N ALA A 297 -10.43 -10.89 -13.63
CA ALA A 297 -11.61 -10.14 -13.23
C ALA A 297 -11.26 -8.75 -12.67
N VAL A 298 -10.12 -8.61 -11.97
CA VAL A 298 -9.62 -7.29 -11.55
C VAL A 298 -9.38 -6.38 -12.75
N LEU A 299 -8.61 -6.84 -13.74
CA LEU A 299 -8.29 -6.05 -14.95
C LEU A 299 -9.54 -5.69 -15.77
N LYS A 300 -10.56 -6.55 -15.76
CA LYS A 300 -11.86 -6.28 -16.37
C LYS A 300 -12.64 -5.19 -15.63
N HIS A 301 -12.54 -5.15 -14.31
CA HIS A 301 -13.27 -4.18 -13.47
C HIS A 301 -12.53 -2.85 -13.31
N GLU A 302 -11.20 -2.84 -13.50
CA GLU A 302 -10.36 -1.65 -13.42
C GLU A 302 -9.46 -1.49 -14.65
N PRO A 303 -9.94 -0.79 -15.70
CA PRO A 303 -9.15 -0.55 -16.89
C PRO A 303 -8.22 0.68 -16.80
N GLU A 304 -8.42 1.58 -15.83
CA GLU A 304 -7.78 2.91 -15.82
C GLU A 304 -6.66 3.01 -14.78
N GLU A 305 -6.92 2.58 -13.55
CA GLU A 305 -5.99 2.84 -12.43
C GLU A 305 -4.71 2.00 -12.52
N THR A 306 -3.59 2.68 -12.79
CA THR A 306 -2.32 2.04 -13.15
C THR A 306 -1.79 1.13 -12.04
N MET A 307 -1.81 1.56 -10.78
CA MET A 307 -1.29 0.77 -9.67
C MET A 307 -2.17 -0.44 -9.32
N ILE A 308 -3.48 -0.32 -9.47
CA ILE A 308 -4.38 -1.47 -9.27
C ILE A 308 -4.16 -2.52 -10.35
N ARG A 309 -3.93 -2.07 -11.60
CA ARG A 309 -3.57 -2.95 -12.70
C ARG A 309 -2.21 -3.59 -12.47
N TYR A 310 -1.23 -2.86 -11.96
CA TYR A 310 0.07 -3.41 -11.57
C TYR A 310 -0.08 -4.57 -10.60
N GLU A 311 -0.85 -4.42 -9.51
CA GLU A 311 -1.08 -5.50 -8.55
C GLU A 311 -1.74 -6.72 -9.20
N ALA A 312 -2.73 -6.51 -10.08
CA ALA A 312 -3.36 -7.60 -10.82
C ALA A 312 -2.39 -8.32 -11.78
N HIS A 313 -1.57 -7.58 -12.55
CA HIS A 313 -0.57 -8.16 -13.44
C HIS A 313 0.52 -8.92 -12.66
N LYS A 314 0.93 -8.40 -11.49
CA LYS A 314 1.87 -9.07 -10.57
C LYS A 314 1.31 -10.40 -10.07
N LEU A 315 0.05 -10.43 -9.63
CA LEU A 315 -0.61 -11.68 -9.22
C LEU A 315 -0.72 -12.68 -10.38
N LEU A 316 -1.16 -12.22 -11.55
CA LEU A 316 -1.31 -13.06 -12.74
C LEU A 316 0.01 -13.63 -13.24
N CYS A 317 1.11 -12.86 -13.17
CA CYS A 317 2.46 -13.34 -13.46
C CYS A 317 2.80 -14.58 -12.63
N SER A 318 2.63 -14.51 -11.31
CA SER A 318 2.89 -15.64 -10.40
C SER A 318 1.93 -16.81 -10.62
N CYS A 319 0.63 -16.54 -10.78
CA CYS A 319 -0.38 -17.58 -10.90
C CYS A 319 -0.33 -18.33 -12.24
N TYR A 320 -0.06 -17.65 -13.36
CA TYR A 320 0.18 -18.32 -14.64
C TYR A 320 1.50 -19.10 -14.65
N THR A 321 2.52 -18.66 -13.90
CA THR A 321 3.76 -19.42 -13.73
C THR A 321 3.50 -20.73 -12.98
N THR A 322 2.70 -20.65 -11.91
CA THR A 322 2.32 -21.84 -11.11
C THR A 322 1.46 -22.82 -11.92
N ASP A 323 0.64 -22.32 -12.84
CA ASP A 323 -0.17 -23.12 -13.77
C ASP A 323 0.60 -23.59 -15.02
N GLU A 324 1.91 -23.33 -15.09
CA GLU A 324 2.80 -23.68 -16.21
C GLU A 324 2.43 -23.05 -17.57
N GLN A 325 1.58 -22.01 -17.57
CA GLN A 325 1.22 -21.23 -18.77
C GLN A 325 2.22 -20.08 -18.97
N TYR A 326 3.48 -20.41 -19.22
CA TYR A 326 4.58 -19.45 -19.18
C TYR A 326 4.46 -18.28 -20.16
N VAL A 327 3.94 -18.49 -21.38
CA VAL A 327 3.78 -17.41 -22.37
C VAL A 327 2.88 -16.29 -21.83
N LYS A 328 1.78 -16.67 -21.16
CA LYS A 328 0.88 -15.70 -20.52
C LYS A 328 1.52 -15.06 -19.30
N ALA A 329 2.19 -15.86 -18.47
CA ALA A 329 2.92 -15.35 -17.32
C ALA A 329 3.89 -14.23 -17.73
N LEU A 330 4.77 -14.48 -18.71
CA LEU A 330 5.75 -13.53 -19.21
C LEU A 330 5.09 -12.24 -19.73
N SER A 331 3.93 -12.34 -20.40
CA SER A 331 3.17 -11.15 -20.83
C SER A 331 2.69 -10.30 -19.65
N HIS A 332 2.14 -10.93 -18.59
CA HIS A 332 1.68 -10.20 -17.40
C HIS A 332 2.86 -9.63 -16.60
N CYS A 333 3.94 -10.38 -16.42
CA CYS A 333 5.14 -9.89 -15.75
C CYS A 333 5.72 -8.66 -16.48
N LYS A 334 5.74 -8.69 -17.82
CA LYS A 334 6.17 -7.55 -18.65
C LYS A 334 5.29 -6.33 -18.42
N GLN A 335 3.97 -6.48 -18.48
CA GLN A 335 3.02 -5.38 -18.27
C GLN A 335 3.16 -4.76 -16.87
N ALA A 336 3.41 -5.57 -15.83
CA ALA A 336 3.68 -5.04 -14.49
C ALA A 336 5.03 -4.31 -14.41
N LEU A 337 6.10 -4.85 -15.00
CA LEU A 337 7.44 -4.23 -15.01
C LEU A 337 7.51 -2.94 -15.84
N GLU A 338 6.62 -2.75 -16.81
CA GLU A 338 6.45 -1.48 -17.53
C GLU A 338 5.89 -0.37 -16.63
N ILE A 339 5.15 -0.73 -15.59
CA ILE A 339 4.59 0.22 -14.61
C ILE A 339 5.61 0.52 -13.51
N MET A 340 6.16 -0.52 -12.89
CA MET A 340 7.07 -0.39 -11.77
C MET A 340 8.11 -1.51 -11.78
N LYS A 341 9.37 -1.13 -11.62
CA LYS A 341 10.47 -2.08 -11.42
C LYS A 341 10.42 -2.61 -9.98
N ASP A 342 10.33 -3.92 -9.84
CA ASP A 342 10.22 -4.61 -8.55
C ASP A 342 11.10 -5.86 -8.60
N ALA A 343 12.02 -5.99 -7.63
CA ALA A 343 12.98 -7.09 -7.58
C ALA A 343 12.31 -8.47 -7.47
N GLN A 344 11.19 -8.57 -6.73
CA GLN A 344 10.43 -9.81 -6.61
C GLN A 344 9.74 -10.17 -7.92
N LEU A 345 9.21 -9.18 -8.63
CA LEU A 345 8.59 -9.40 -9.93
C LEU A 345 9.59 -9.85 -11.01
N TYR A 346 10.83 -9.34 -10.97
CA TYR A 346 11.92 -9.89 -11.79
C TYR A 346 12.20 -11.36 -11.45
N CYS A 347 12.24 -11.72 -10.17
CA CYS A 347 12.37 -13.13 -9.77
C CYS A 347 11.20 -14.00 -10.26
N ASP A 348 9.96 -13.51 -10.17
CA ASP A 348 8.76 -14.21 -10.66
C ASP A 348 8.84 -14.43 -12.19
N ARG A 349 9.27 -13.42 -12.95
CA ARG A 349 9.47 -13.54 -14.41
C ARG A 349 10.59 -14.51 -14.75
N ALA A 350 11.70 -14.49 -14.01
CA ALA A 350 12.79 -15.44 -14.17
C ALA A 350 12.34 -16.89 -13.95
N GLU A 351 11.45 -17.15 -12.99
CA GLU A 351 10.88 -18.48 -12.79
C GLU A 351 10.04 -18.96 -13.99
N ALA A 352 9.25 -18.07 -14.60
CA ALA A 352 8.53 -18.38 -15.84
C ALA A 352 9.48 -18.64 -17.03
N LEU A 353 10.59 -17.90 -17.12
CA LEU A 353 11.64 -18.11 -18.13
C LEU A 353 12.34 -19.45 -17.94
N LEU A 354 12.63 -19.85 -16.70
CA LEU A 354 13.17 -21.17 -16.38
C LEU A 354 12.22 -22.28 -16.81
N GLY A 355 10.92 -22.13 -16.54
CA GLY A 355 9.90 -23.08 -16.99
C GLY A 355 9.79 -23.18 -18.52
N SER A 356 10.16 -22.11 -19.23
CA SER A 356 10.24 -22.05 -20.70
C SER A 356 11.62 -22.45 -21.26
N GLU A 357 12.53 -22.93 -20.41
CA GLU A 357 13.92 -23.29 -20.76
C GLU A 357 14.76 -22.13 -21.33
N MET A 358 14.35 -20.89 -21.07
CA MET A 358 15.05 -19.66 -21.49
C MET A 358 16.05 -19.24 -20.40
N TYR A 359 17.11 -20.03 -20.22
CA TYR A 359 18.02 -19.90 -19.07
C TYR A 359 18.82 -18.60 -19.05
N ASP A 360 19.32 -18.14 -20.20
CA ASP A 360 20.09 -16.89 -20.30
C ASP A 360 19.25 -15.68 -19.88
N ASP A 361 18.01 -15.61 -20.37
CA ASP A 361 17.07 -14.55 -20.01
C ASP A 361 16.68 -14.62 -18.52
N ALA A 362 16.51 -15.83 -17.97
CA ALA A 362 16.25 -16.01 -16.54
C ALA A 362 17.42 -15.50 -15.67
N ILE A 363 18.66 -15.77 -16.06
CA ILE A 363 19.85 -15.27 -15.36
C ILE A 363 19.88 -13.74 -15.41
N HIS A 364 19.56 -13.15 -16.56
CA HIS A 364 19.51 -11.70 -16.73
C HIS A 364 18.46 -11.06 -15.81
N ASP A 365 17.27 -11.65 -15.70
CA ASP A 365 16.22 -11.15 -14.81
C ASP A 365 16.62 -11.23 -13.33
N TYR A 366 17.26 -12.31 -12.89
CA TYR A 366 17.77 -12.38 -11.52
C TYR A 366 18.89 -11.38 -11.25
N GLN A 367 19.71 -11.05 -12.26
CA GLN A 367 20.70 -9.97 -12.14
C GLN A 367 20.03 -8.61 -12.00
N ALA A 368 19.01 -8.32 -12.81
CA ALA A 368 18.21 -7.10 -12.69
C ALA A 368 17.54 -6.98 -11.31
N ALA A 369 17.11 -8.09 -10.71
CA ALA A 369 16.60 -8.10 -9.34
C ALA A 369 17.69 -7.71 -8.31
N LEU A 370 18.94 -8.15 -8.50
CA LEU A 370 20.08 -7.81 -7.62
C LEU A 370 20.58 -6.38 -7.78
N GLU A 371 20.39 -5.76 -8.95
CA GLU A 371 20.65 -4.33 -9.14
C GLU A 371 19.70 -3.45 -8.33
N ILE A 372 18.48 -3.94 -8.05
CA ILE A 372 17.49 -3.25 -7.22
C ILE A 372 17.71 -3.58 -5.74
N ASP A 373 17.97 -4.84 -5.41
CA ASP A 373 18.23 -5.32 -4.05
C ASP A 373 19.39 -6.31 -4.05
N GLU A 374 20.58 -5.81 -3.73
CA GLU A 374 21.82 -6.60 -3.67
C GLU A 374 21.75 -7.77 -2.68
N ASN A 375 20.85 -7.70 -1.69
CA ASN A 375 20.70 -8.70 -0.64
C ASN A 375 19.61 -9.74 -0.94
N ASN A 376 18.96 -9.67 -2.10
CA ASN A 376 17.89 -10.59 -2.48
C ASN A 376 18.40 -12.05 -2.57
N SER A 377 18.07 -12.87 -1.56
CA SER A 377 18.49 -14.27 -1.48
C SER A 377 17.90 -15.13 -2.60
N ARG A 378 16.61 -14.91 -2.91
CA ARG A 378 15.88 -15.62 -3.97
C ARG A 378 16.56 -15.43 -5.33
N ALA A 379 17.03 -14.22 -5.63
CA ALA A 379 17.76 -13.96 -6.88
C ALA A 379 19.12 -14.67 -6.93
N LYS A 380 19.90 -14.66 -5.84
CA LYS A 380 21.21 -15.35 -5.76
C LYS A 380 21.06 -16.86 -5.97
N GLU A 381 20.10 -17.48 -5.30
CA GLU A 381 19.78 -18.91 -5.46
C GLU A 381 19.24 -19.21 -6.86
N GLY A 382 18.40 -18.32 -7.40
CA GLY A 382 17.86 -18.38 -8.75
C GLY A 382 18.95 -18.45 -9.83
N ILE A 383 19.97 -17.60 -9.74
CA ILE A 383 21.11 -17.62 -10.69
C ILE A 383 21.85 -18.95 -10.65
N GLN A 384 22.10 -19.50 -9.45
CA GLN A 384 22.77 -20.80 -9.32
C GLN A 384 21.93 -21.92 -9.93
N LYS A 385 20.61 -21.92 -9.66
CA LYS A 385 19.66 -22.87 -10.24
C LYS A 385 19.63 -22.75 -11.77
N ALA A 386 19.52 -21.54 -12.31
CA ALA A 386 19.48 -21.28 -13.75
C ALA A 386 20.75 -21.77 -14.45
N LYS A 387 21.94 -21.44 -13.93
CA LYS A 387 23.22 -21.93 -14.47
C LYS A 387 23.34 -23.45 -14.42
N LYS A 388 22.84 -24.08 -13.36
CA LYS A 388 22.83 -25.55 -13.25
C LYS A 388 21.92 -26.17 -14.31
N LEU A 389 20.71 -25.64 -14.50
CA LEU A 389 19.75 -26.12 -15.50
C LEU A 389 20.27 -25.89 -16.93
N GLN A 390 20.89 -24.73 -17.18
CA GLN A 390 21.57 -24.43 -18.45
C GLN A 390 22.64 -25.46 -18.76
N LYS A 391 23.57 -25.74 -17.84
CA LYS A 391 24.61 -26.77 -18.00
C LYS A 391 24.01 -28.15 -18.23
N GLN A 392 22.90 -28.48 -17.56
CA GLN A 392 22.20 -29.76 -17.78
C GLN A 392 21.56 -29.85 -19.17
N ALA A 393 20.99 -28.74 -19.68
CA ALA A 393 20.39 -28.67 -21.01
C ALA A 393 21.45 -28.69 -22.13
N GLU A 394 22.61 -28.06 -21.88
CA GLU A 394 23.76 -28.07 -22.78
C GLU A 394 24.50 -29.41 -22.78
N ARG A 395 24.29 -30.24 -21.76
CA ARG A 395 24.95 -31.55 -21.64
C ARG A 395 24.57 -32.44 -22.82
N ARG A 396 25.59 -32.79 -23.61
CA ARG A 396 25.46 -33.64 -24.79
C ARG A 396 25.22 -35.09 -24.36
N ASP A 397 24.11 -35.68 -24.80
CA ASP A 397 23.91 -37.13 -24.68
C ASP A 397 24.58 -37.85 -25.86
N TYR A 398 25.84 -38.26 -25.66
CA TYR A 398 26.64 -38.93 -26.69
C TYR A 398 25.99 -40.24 -27.20
N TYR A 399 25.25 -40.97 -26.36
CA TYR A 399 24.55 -42.19 -26.79
C TYR A 399 23.38 -41.84 -27.72
N LYS A 400 22.63 -40.78 -27.40
CA LYS A 400 21.53 -40.26 -28.23
C LYS A 400 22.04 -39.68 -29.54
N ILE A 401 23.17 -38.99 -29.54
CA ILE A 401 23.82 -38.43 -30.74
C ILE A 401 24.16 -39.55 -31.76
N LEU A 402 24.73 -40.67 -31.30
CA LEU A 402 25.03 -41.82 -32.16
C LEU A 402 23.86 -42.80 -32.36
N GLY A 403 22.77 -42.64 -31.62
CA GLY A 403 21.59 -43.52 -31.68
C GLY A 403 21.87 -44.94 -31.19
N VAL A 404 22.72 -45.10 -30.18
CA VAL A 404 23.13 -46.40 -29.62
C VAL A 404 22.68 -46.53 -28.16
N LYS A 405 22.47 -47.77 -27.69
CA LYS A 405 22.12 -48.04 -26.29
C LYS A 405 23.32 -47.83 -25.37
N ARG A 406 23.07 -47.53 -24.08
CA ARG A 406 24.14 -47.35 -23.08
C ARG A 406 25.07 -48.55 -22.92
N ASN A 407 24.57 -49.77 -23.15
CA ASN A 407 25.34 -51.00 -23.11
C ASN A 407 26.00 -51.37 -24.46
N ALA A 408 25.98 -50.49 -25.46
CA ALA A 408 26.55 -50.76 -26.77
C ALA A 408 28.06 -51.06 -26.67
N SER A 409 28.49 -52.10 -27.38
CA SER A 409 29.89 -52.48 -27.51
C SER A 409 30.68 -51.42 -28.29
N LYS A 410 32.00 -51.39 -28.11
CA LYS A 410 32.90 -50.49 -28.86
C LYS A 410 32.74 -50.66 -30.39
N GLN A 411 32.51 -51.88 -30.85
CA GLN A 411 32.29 -52.17 -32.27
C GLN A 411 30.96 -51.57 -32.79
N GLU A 412 29.88 -51.66 -32.01
CA GLU A 412 28.58 -51.06 -32.35
C GLU A 412 28.65 -49.54 -32.40
N ILE A 413 29.36 -48.92 -31.46
CA ILE A 413 29.60 -47.47 -31.41
C ILE A 413 30.37 -47.01 -32.66
N VAL A 414 31.45 -47.71 -33.03
CA VAL A 414 32.24 -47.38 -34.24
C VAL A 414 31.39 -47.56 -35.50
N LYS A 415 30.53 -48.59 -35.55
CA LYS A 415 29.61 -48.81 -36.68
C LYS A 415 28.56 -47.70 -36.79
N ALA A 416 27.98 -47.29 -35.67
CA ALA A 416 27.02 -46.19 -35.59
C ALA A 416 27.66 -44.86 -35.98
N TYR A 417 28.86 -44.58 -35.49
CA TYR A 417 29.67 -43.42 -35.89
C TYR A 417 29.91 -43.39 -37.40
N ARG A 418 30.38 -44.49 -38.02
CA ARG A 418 30.63 -44.50 -39.47
C ARG A 418 29.36 -44.18 -40.27
N LYS A 419 28.22 -44.75 -39.86
CA LYS A 419 26.93 -44.49 -40.50
C LYS A 419 26.47 -43.04 -40.31
N ALA A 420 26.62 -42.49 -39.12
CA ALA A 420 26.24 -41.11 -38.80
C ALA A 420 27.17 -40.09 -39.47
N ALA A 421 28.48 -40.32 -39.45
CA ALA A 421 29.50 -39.49 -40.08
C ALA A 421 29.35 -39.48 -41.61
N GLN A 422 29.07 -40.63 -42.23
CA GLN A 422 28.79 -40.68 -43.67
C GLN A 422 27.52 -39.91 -44.03
N LYS A 423 26.47 -40.00 -43.20
CA LYS A 423 25.20 -39.28 -43.43
C LYS A 423 25.36 -37.77 -43.28
N TRP A 424 26.06 -37.33 -42.25
CA TRP A 424 26.20 -35.92 -41.87
C TRP A 424 27.53 -35.30 -42.31
N HIS A 425 28.25 -35.91 -43.25
CA HIS A 425 29.48 -35.34 -43.78
C HIS A 425 29.19 -33.96 -44.43
N PRO A 426 29.89 -32.87 -44.07
CA PRO A 426 29.61 -31.53 -44.58
C PRO A 426 29.60 -31.41 -46.10
N ASP A 427 30.38 -32.24 -46.80
CA ASP A 427 30.43 -32.27 -48.28
C ASP A 427 29.12 -32.73 -48.94
N ASN A 428 28.22 -33.36 -48.17
CA ASN A 428 26.92 -33.81 -48.68
C ASN A 428 25.86 -32.69 -48.69
N PHE A 429 26.15 -31.50 -48.14
CA PHE A 429 25.19 -30.41 -47.95
C PHE A 429 25.71 -29.08 -48.50
N LYS A 430 24.80 -28.16 -48.83
CA LYS A 430 25.13 -26.81 -49.35
C LYS A 430 24.54 -25.72 -48.45
N ASP A 431 25.13 -24.53 -48.53
CA ASP A 431 24.65 -23.29 -47.87
C ASP A 431 24.35 -23.45 -46.37
N ASP A 432 23.18 -23.02 -45.88
CA ASP A 432 22.87 -23.06 -44.46
C ASP A 432 22.67 -24.48 -43.90
N GLU A 433 22.34 -25.45 -44.75
CA GLU A 433 22.30 -26.87 -44.37
C GLU A 433 23.69 -27.43 -44.08
N LYS A 434 24.73 -26.90 -44.77
CA LYS A 434 26.13 -27.27 -44.52
C LYS A 434 26.55 -26.90 -43.10
N LYS A 435 26.19 -25.71 -42.60
CA LYS A 435 26.49 -25.28 -41.22
C LYS A 435 25.83 -26.18 -40.17
N VAL A 436 24.60 -26.64 -40.44
CA VAL A 436 23.90 -27.58 -39.56
C VAL A 436 24.56 -28.97 -39.58
N ALA A 437 24.96 -29.43 -40.76
CA ALA A 437 25.69 -30.68 -40.92
C ALA A 437 27.06 -30.63 -40.23
N GLU A 438 27.79 -29.52 -40.33
CA GLU A 438 29.06 -29.30 -39.63
C GLU A 438 28.91 -29.40 -38.11
N LYS A 439 27.91 -28.72 -37.52
CA LYS A 439 27.61 -28.85 -36.08
C LYS A 439 27.32 -30.30 -35.67
N LYS A 440 26.45 -30.98 -36.43
CA LYS A 440 26.13 -32.40 -36.16
C LYS A 440 27.34 -33.31 -36.32
N PHE A 441 28.20 -33.05 -37.30
CA PHE A 441 29.41 -33.83 -37.52
C PHE A 441 30.41 -33.67 -36.37
N ILE A 442 30.54 -32.47 -35.81
CA ILE A 442 31.33 -32.21 -34.60
C ILE A 442 30.78 -33.01 -33.42
N ASP A 443 29.46 -32.99 -33.19
CA ASP A 443 28.83 -33.74 -32.10
C ASP A 443 28.99 -35.26 -32.28
N ILE A 444 28.87 -35.77 -33.50
CA ILE A 444 29.08 -37.19 -33.85
C ILE A 444 30.53 -37.61 -33.60
N ALA A 445 31.50 -36.75 -33.92
CA ALA A 445 32.92 -36.99 -33.66
C ALA A 445 33.23 -37.00 -32.16
N ALA A 446 32.71 -36.02 -31.42
CA ALA A 446 32.82 -35.94 -29.96
C ALA A 446 32.21 -37.19 -29.28
N ALA A 447 31.03 -37.63 -29.73
CA ALA A 447 30.38 -38.83 -29.20
C ALA A 447 31.21 -40.09 -29.42
N LYS A 448 31.85 -40.23 -30.58
CA LYS A 448 32.76 -41.36 -30.84
C LYS A 448 33.98 -41.30 -29.92
N GLU A 449 34.59 -40.13 -29.75
CA GLU A 449 35.75 -39.96 -28.87
C GLU A 449 35.43 -40.39 -27.44
N VAL A 450 34.33 -39.87 -26.87
CA VAL A 450 33.93 -40.18 -25.49
C VAL A 450 33.53 -41.64 -25.32
N LEU A 451 32.72 -42.20 -26.24
CA LEU A 451 32.15 -43.54 -26.06
C LEU A 451 33.11 -44.69 -26.45
N THR A 452 34.19 -44.42 -27.18
CA THR A 452 35.18 -45.46 -27.56
C THR A 452 36.41 -45.52 -26.66
N ASP A 453 36.64 -44.48 -25.86
CA ASP A 453 37.63 -44.43 -24.80
C ASP A 453 37.00 -44.95 -23.48
N PRO A 454 37.53 -46.04 -22.89
CA PRO A 454 36.97 -46.62 -21.67
C PRO A 454 36.93 -45.67 -20.46
N GLU A 455 37.91 -44.78 -20.33
CA GLU A 455 37.99 -43.85 -19.19
C GLU A 455 37.00 -42.69 -19.36
N LYS A 456 36.96 -42.08 -20.55
CA LYS A 456 36.00 -41.01 -20.87
C LYS A 456 34.56 -41.54 -20.83
N ARG A 457 34.31 -42.74 -21.36
CA ARG A 457 32.98 -43.36 -21.28
C ARG A 457 32.55 -43.58 -19.84
N ARG A 458 33.46 -44.05 -18.97
CA ARG A 458 33.19 -44.24 -17.55
C ARG A 458 32.89 -42.92 -16.83
N GLN A 459 33.65 -41.86 -17.11
CA GLN A 459 33.38 -40.50 -16.60
C GLN A 459 31.98 -40.03 -17.03
N PHE A 460 31.66 -40.18 -18.31
CA PHE A 460 30.34 -39.85 -18.85
C PHE A 460 29.20 -40.63 -18.22
N ASP A 461 29.37 -41.94 -18.06
CA ASP A 461 28.39 -42.82 -17.42
C ASP A 461 28.21 -42.50 -15.93
N ASN A 462 29.26 -41.97 -15.28
CA ASN A 462 29.24 -41.52 -13.88
C ASN A 462 28.63 -40.11 -13.68
N GLY A 463 28.26 -39.42 -14.76
CA GLY A 463 27.62 -38.11 -14.63
C GLY A 463 28.52 -36.91 -14.97
N GLU A 464 29.77 -37.11 -15.36
CA GLU A 464 30.74 -36.06 -15.71
C GLU A 464 30.91 -35.98 -17.23
N ASP A 465 30.86 -34.81 -17.86
CA ASP A 465 31.13 -34.70 -19.31
C ASP A 465 32.64 -34.60 -19.57
N PRO A 466 33.29 -35.61 -20.18
CA PRO A 466 34.75 -35.65 -20.37
C PRO A 466 35.28 -34.59 -21.33
N LEU A 467 34.39 -33.93 -22.08
CA LEU A 467 34.72 -32.86 -23.01
C LEU A 467 34.25 -31.49 -22.50
N ASP A 468 33.76 -31.40 -21.25
CA ASP A 468 33.41 -30.12 -20.63
C ASP A 468 34.68 -29.30 -20.35
N PRO A 469 34.86 -28.13 -20.97
CA PRO A 469 36.04 -27.28 -20.78
C PRO A 469 36.21 -26.79 -19.33
N GLU A 470 35.17 -26.75 -18.49
CA GLU A 470 35.30 -26.37 -17.07
C GLU A 470 35.74 -27.52 -16.16
N SER A 471 35.52 -28.77 -16.56
CA SER A 471 35.91 -29.95 -15.77
C SER A 471 37.44 -30.10 -15.60
N ASN A 472 38.22 -29.49 -16.51
CA ASN A 472 39.68 -29.48 -16.48
C ASN A 472 40.29 -28.37 -15.61
N GLN A 473 39.48 -27.52 -14.95
CA GLN A 473 39.97 -26.38 -14.16
C GLN A 473 40.33 -26.71 -12.71
N HIS A 474 40.14 -27.96 -12.25
CA HIS A 474 40.54 -28.38 -10.89
C HIS A 474 42.01 -28.82 -10.73
N GLY A 475 42.86 -28.55 -11.73
CA GLY A 475 44.25 -29.01 -11.75
C GLY A 475 45.38 -27.97 -11.69
N PHE A 476 45.12 -26.66 -11.76
CA PHE A 476 46.22 -25.67 -11.76
C PHE A 476 45.81 -24.33 -11.11
N ARG A 477 46.35 -24.06 -9.92
CA ARG A 477 46.38 -22.72 -9.31
C ARG A 477 47.45 -21.89 -10.01
N GLY A 478 47.08 -20.74 -10.59
CA GLY A 478 48.04 -19.70 -10.95
C GLY A 478 47.51 -18.62 -11.92
N ALA A 479 47.19 -17.45 -11.34
CA ALA A 479 47.09 -16.11 -11.95
C ALA A 479 45.77 -15.62 -12.59
N ASP A 480 45.53 -14.32 -12.37
CA ASP A 480 44.32 -13.49 -12.36
C ASP A 480 43.25 -13.54 -13.49
N PRO A 481 42.00 -13.11 -13.20
CA PRO A 481 40.84 -13.29 -14.05
C PRO A 481 40.29 -11.95 -14.57
N PHE A 482 40.78 -11.40 -15.69
CA PHE A 482 40.03 -10.39 -16.46
C PHE A 482 40.67 -10.20 -17.85
N ALA A 483 40.13 -10.87 -18.88
CA ALA A 483 40.25 -10.43 -20.28
C ALA A 483 39.25 -11.18 -21.19
N HIS A 484 38.30 -10.40 -21.74
CA HIS A 484 37.55 -10.62 -22.98
C HIS A 484 36.55 -11.79 -23.09
N PHE A 485 35.30 -11.48 -22.75
CA PHE A 485 34.13 -12.02 -23.44
C PHE A 485 34.10 -11.49 -24.89
N GLN A 486 34.35 -12.38 -25.85
CA GLN A 486 34.00 -12.17 -27.25
C GLN A 486 33.40 -13.47 -27.79
N HIS A 487 32.19 -13.38 -28.33
CA HIS A 487 31.46 -14.50 -28.95
C HIS A 487 32.32 -15.17 -30.03
N GLY A 488 32.83 -16.36 -29.72
CA GLY A 488 33.56 -17.20 -30.66
C GLY A 488 33.79 -18.57 -30.02
N SER A 489 33.26 -19.62 -30.64
CA SER A 489 33.51 -20.99 -30.23
C SER A 489 35.03 -21.25 -30.18
N PRO A 490 35.61 -21.78 -29.08
CA PRO A 490 37.05 -21.74 -28.84
C PRO A 490 37.86 -22.84 -29.55
N PHE A 491 37.25 -23.61 -30.46
CA PHE A 491 37.87 -24.80 -31.02
C PHE A 491 38.26 -24.61 -32.50
N GLN A 492 39.42 -24.01 -32.76
CA GLN A 492 40.14 -24.21 -34.03
C GLN A 492 41.18 -25.32 -33.85
N PHE A 493 40.90 -26.52 -34.37
CA PHE A 493 41.90 -27.57 -34.51
C PHE A 493 42.53 -27.53 -35.91
N LYS A 494 43.86 -27.43 -35.98
CA LYS A 494 44.65 -27.64 -37.20
C LYS A 494 44.87 -29.14 -37.39
N PHE A 495 44.54 -29.64 -38.58
CA PHE A 495 44.76 -31.02 -38.97
C PHE A 495 46.20 -31.21 -39.48
N HIS A 496 46.93 -32.16 -38.89
CA HIS A 496 48.11 -32.76 -39.51
C HIS A 496 47.76 -34.18 -39.94
N PHE A 497 47.88 -34.43 -41.25
CA PHE A 497 47.76 -35.77 -41.83
C PHE A 497 49.17 -36.35 -42.00
N ASN A 498 49.37 -37.57 -41.51
CA ASN A 498 50.38 -38.51 -42.01
C ASN A 498 49.67 -39.78 -42.45
#